data_AF-A0A535KFY9-F1
#
_entry.id   AF-A0A535KFY9-F1
#
_cell.length_a   1.000
_cell.length_b   1.000
_cell.length_c   1.000
_cell.angle_alpha   90.00
_cell.angle_beta   90.00
_cell.angle_gamma   90.00
#
_symmetry.space_group_name_H-M   'P 1'
#
loop_
_entity.id
_entity.type
_entity.pdbx_description
1 polymer ?
#
loop_
_entity_poly.entity_id
_entity_poly.type
_entity_poly.pdbx_seq_one_letter_code
_entity_poly.pdbx_strand_id
1 'polypeptide(L)'
;MEVLHPKELDTHPGDELVSWARDQLSIAGSILDNPGGGLLFATQTIGQIRAGLQERDAARWREVIEALDRAEDAAVRREFTTARQLIDEAATKLD
;
A
#
# COMPACT_ATOMS: atom_id res chain seq x y z
N MET A 1 -27.63 17.91 19.88
CA MET A 1 -27.13 17.09 18.77
C MET A 1 -25.64 17.33 18.72
N GLU A 2 -24.84 16.37 19.17
CA GLU A 2 -23.38 16.47 19.16
C GLU A 2 -22.92 16.22 17.71
N VAL A 3 -22.34 17.24 17.07
CA VAL A 3 -21.80 17.11 15.72
C VAL A 3 -20.40 16.51 15.85
N LEU A 4 -20.25 15.25 15.46
CA LEU A 4 -18.94 14.60 15.40
C LEU A 4 -18.14 15.26 14.27
N HIS A 5 -17.04 15.91 14.62
CA HIS A 5 -16.08 16.43 13.66
C HIS A 5 -15.44 15.25 12.88
N PRO A 6 -14.96 15.50 11.65
CA PRO A 6 -14.13 14.52 10.96
C PRO A 6 -13.00 14.07 11.89
N LYS A 7 -12.81 12.75 12.00
CA LYS A 7 -11.67 12.20 12.73
C LYS A 7 -10.41 12.82 12.15
N GLU A 8 -9.51 13.30 12.99
CA GLU A 8 -8.20 13.77 12.52
C GLU A 8 -7.56 12.66 11.69
N LEU A 9 -7.05 13.03 10.52
CA LEU A 9 -6.34 12.09 9.66
C LEU A 9 -5.17 11.55 10.48
N ASP A 10 -5.18 10.23 10.68
CA ASP A 10 -4.07 9.55 11.32
C ASP A 10 -2.92 9.58 10.32
N THR A 11 -2.03 10.56 10.49
CA THR A 11 -1.00 10.84 9.49
C THR A 11 0.20 9.90 9.60
N HIS A 12 0.29 9.10 10.66
CA HIS A 12 1.46 8.32 11.09
C HIS A 12 2.77 9.13 10.98
N PRO A 13 3.39 9.62 12.07
CA PRO A 13 4.73 10.24 12.00
C PRO A 13 5.69 9.32 11.22
N GLY A 14 6.66 9.90 10.47
CA GLY A 14 7.36 9.22 9.36
C GLY A 14 7.84 7.79 9.61
N ASP A 15 8.35 7.48 10.80
CA ASP A 15 8.81 6.13 11.16
C ASP A 15 7.64 5.14 11.37
N GLU A 16 6.50 5.62 11.87
CA GLU A 16 5.27 4.82 11.97
C GLU A 16 4.68 4.52 10.59
N LEU A 17 4.82 5.44 9.62
CA LEU A 17 4.36 5.23 8.24
C LEU A 17 5.09 4.05 7.58
N VAL A 18 6.41 3.97 7.73
CA VAL A 18 7.23 2.91 7.14
C VAL A 18 6.87 1.54 7.72
N SER A 19 6.78 1.45 9.06
CA SER A 19 6.40 0.20 9.73
C SER A 19 4.99 -0.23 9.34
N TRP A 20 4.03 0.68 9.39
CA TRP A 20 2.65 0.42 9.01
C TRP A 20 2.54 -0.04 7.55
N ALA A 21 3.22 0.65 6.62
CA ALA A 21 3.18 0.30 5.20
C ALA A 21 3.74 -1.11 4.96
N ARG A 22 4.84 -1.50 5.60
CA ARG A 22 5.39 -2.86 5.46
C ARG A 22 4.40 -3.93 5.96
N ASP A 23 3.79 -3.72 7.12
CA ASP A 23 2.80 -4.67 7.67
C ASP A 23 1.59 -4.81 6.74
N GLN A 24 1.09 -3.68 6.24
CA GLN A 24 -0.05 -3.68 5.31
C GLN A 24 0.29 -4.32 3.95
N LEU A 25 1.48 -4.09 3.42
CA LEU A 25 1.95 -4.75 2.20
C LEU A 25 2.09 -6.26 2.38
N SER A 26 2.59 -6.72 3.51
CA SER A 26 2.64 -8.15 3.86
C SER A 26 1.24 -8.78 3.86
N ILE A 27 0.26 -8.10 4.46
CA ILE A 27 -1.14 -8.57 4.44
C ILE A 27 -1.69 -8.59 3.01
N ALA A 28 -1.53 -7.49 2.26
CA ALA A 28 -2.03 -7.36 0.89
C ALA A 28 -1.47 -8.47 -0.03
N GLY A 29 -0.18 -8.76 0.06
CA GLY A 29 0.46 -9.85 -0.69
C GLY A 29 -0.09 -11.24 -0.32
N SER A 30 -0.38 -11.46 0.97
CA SER A 30 -0.88 -12.76 1.47
C SER A 30 -2.33 -13.07 1.10
N ILE A 31 -3.15 -12.05 0.80
CA ILE A 31 -4.58 -12.22 0.53
C ILE A 31 -4.99 -11.86 -0.90
N LEU A 32 -4.03 -11.52 -1.76
CA LEU A 32 -4.27 -11.00 -3.11
C LEU A 32 -5.17 -11.89 -3.98
N ASP A 33 -5.02 -13.22 -3.87
CA ASP A 33 -5.79 -14.23 -4.62
C ASP A 33 -6.90 -14.88 -3.78
N ASN A 34 -7.15 -14.39 -2.55
CA ASN A 34 -8.21 -14.92 -1.72
C ASN A 34 -9.58 -14.56 -2.30
N PRO A 35 -10.50 -15.55 -2.44
CA PRO A 35 -11.87 -15.28 -2.82
C PRO A 35 -12.57 -14.44 -1.75
N GLY A 36 -13.58 -13.64 -2.14
CA GLY A 36 -14.41 -12.90 -1.19
C GLY A 36 -13.92 -11.50 -0.79
N GLY A 37 -13.05 -10.89 -1.60
CA GLY A 37 -12.69 -9.47 -1.47
C GLY A 37 -11.22 -9.18 -1.22
N GLY A 38 -10.37 -10.22 -1.12
CA GLY A 38 -8.92 -10.07 -0.92
C GLY A 38 -8.26 -9.18 -1.97
N LEU A 39 -8.63 -9.35 -3.25
CA LEU A 39 -8.15 -8.49 -4.33
C LEU A 39 -8.50 -7.01 -4.13
N LEU A 40 -9.75 -6.70 -3.76
CA LEU A 40 -10.19 -5.31 -3.57
C LEU A 40 -9.46 -4.67 -2.39
N PHE A 41 -9.34 -5.40 -1.28
CA PHE A 41 -8.57 -4.93 -0.13
C PHE A 41 -7.12 -4.65 -0.54
N ALA A 42 -6.47 -5.61 -1.18
CA ALA A 42 -5.06 -5.51 -1.54
C ALA A 42 -4.79 -4.32 -2.48
N THR A 43 -5.59 -4.10 -3.52
CA THR A 43 -5.39 -2.95 -4.42
C THR A 43 -5.67 -1.62 -3.73
N GLN A 44 -6.69 -1.54 -2.87
CA GLN A 44 -6.95 -0.33 -2.07
C GLN A 44 -5.79 -0.02 -1.11
N THR A 45 -5.25 -1.03 -0.43
CA THR A 45 -4.10 -0.90 0.45
C THR A 45 -2.86 -0.42 -0.30
N ILE A 46 -2.55 -1.02 -1.47
CA ILE A 46 -1.44 -0.60 -2.32
C ILE A 46 -1.60 0.88 -2.73
N GLY A 47 -2.80 1.26 -3.18
CA GLY A 47 -3.10 2.65 -3.58
C GLY A 47 -2.99 3.64 -2.43
N GLN A 48 -3.46 3.30 -1.23
CA GLN A 48 -3.37 4.13 -0.03
C GLN A 48 -1.92 4.36 0.39
N ILE A 49 -1.09 3.32 0.38
CA ILE A 49 0.33 3.43 0.72
C ILE A 49 1.04 4.29 -0.34
N ARG A 50 0.79 4.04 -1.63
CA ARG A 50 1.37 4.85 -2.72
C ARG A 50 1.05 6.33 -2.54
N ALA A 51 -0.21 6.66 -2.26
CA ALA A 51 -0.64 8.03 -2.01
C ALA A 51 0.06 8.63 -0.78
N GLY A 52 0.09 7.90 0.34
CA GLY A 52 0.74 8.36 1.56
C GLY A 52 2.25 8.65 1.40
N LEU A 53 2.97 7.79 0.66
CA LEU A 53 4.38 8.01 0.33
C LEU A 53 4.57 9.22 -0.59
N GLN A 54 3.70 9.36 -1.60
CA GLN A 54 3.77 10.47 -2.55
C GLN A 54 3.49 11.84 -1.89
N GLU A 55 2.57 11.88 -0.93
CA GLU A 55 2.24 13.08 -0.17
C GLU A 55 3.33 13.48 0.84
N ARG A 56 4.02 12.53 1.45
CA ARG A 56 5.11 12.83 2.41
C ARG A 56 6.41 13.24 1.70
N ASP A 57 6.93 12.38 0.82
CA ASP A 57 8.21 12.60 0.14
C ASP A 57 8.35 11.68 -1.09
N ALA A 58 7.74 12.11 -2.19
CA ALA A 58 7.80 11.37 -3.46
C ALA A 58 9.22 11.18 -3.99
N ALA A 59 10.16 12.08 -3.68
CA ALA A 59 11.53 12.00 -4.18
C ALA A 59 12.29 10.87 -3.47
N ARG A 60 12.13 10.77 -2.14
CA ARG A 60 12.71 9.69 -1.33
C ARG A 60 12.24 8.32 -1.78
N TRP A 61 10.92 8.13 -1.95
CA TRP A 61 10.33 6.81 -2.21
C TRP A 61 9.90 6.58 -3.67
N ARG A 62 10.49 7.31 -4.63
CA ARG A 62 10.14 7.19 -6.06
C ARG A 62 10.10 5.74 -6.55
N GLU A 63 11.14 4.96 -6.25
CA GLU A 63 11.21 3.56 -6.69
C GLU A 63 10.15 2.67 -6.03
N VAL A 64 9.81 2.94 -4.77
CA VAL A 64 8.75 2.23 -4.04
C VAL A 64 7.40 2.54 -4.68
N ILE A 65 7.13 3.82 -4.95
CA ILE A 65 5.90 4.29 -5.61
C ILE A 65 5.74 3.63 -6.98
N GLU A 66 6.80 3.57 -7.79
CA GLU A 66 6.80 2.92 -9.11
C GLU A 66 6.62 1.40 -9.02
N ALA A 67 7.16 0.74 -8.00
CA ALA A 67 6.93 -0.69 -7.76
C ALA A 67 5.47 -0.97 -7.36
N LEU A 68 4.91 -0.14 -6.46
CA LEU A 68 3.51 -0.25 -6.01
C LEU A 68 2.51 0.02 -7.14
N ASP A 69 2.79 0.99 -8.02
CA ASP A 69 1.96 1.27 -9.19
C ASP A 69 1.87 0.06 -10.13
N ARG A 70 3.01 -0.57 -10.43
CA ARG A 70 3.08 -1.80 -11.23
C ARG A 70 2.42 -2.98 -10.51
N ALA A 71 2.55 -3.07 -9.19
CA ALA A 71 1.92 -4.11 -8.40
C ALA A 71 0.38 -4.03 -8.47
N GLU A 72 -0.17 -2.81 -8.41
CA GLU A 72 -1.60 -2.56 -8.54
C GLU A 72 -2.11 -2.99 -9.93
N ASP A 73 -1.44 -2.59 -11.02
CA ASP A 73 -1.82 -2.98 -12.39
C ASP A 73 -1.77 -4.51 -12.58
N ALA A 74 -0.69 -5.17 -12.11
CA ALA A 74 -0.57 -6.62 -12.14
C ALA A 74 -1.69 -7.31 -11.35
N ALA A 75 -2.05 -6.80 -10.17
CA ALA A 75 -3.13 -7.33 -9.34
C ALA A 75 -4.49 -7.23 -10.05
N VAL A 76 -4.81 -6.09 -10.64
CA VAL A 76 -6.05 -5.87 -11.40
C VAL A 76 -6.15 -6.82 -12.60
N ARG A 77 -5.02 -7.09 -13.26
CA ARG A 77 -4.93 -8.08 -14.36
C ARG A 77 -4.90 -9.53 -13.90
N ARG A 78 -4.94 -9.77 -12.59
CA ARG A 78 -4.85 -11.10 -11.94
C ARG A 78 -3.52 -11.81 -12.18
N GLU A 79 -2.44 -11.06 -12.40
CA GLU A 79 -1.07 -11.54 -12.47
C GLU A 79 -0.47 -11.65 -11.06
N PHE A 80 -1.06 -12.51 -10.22
CA PHE A 80 -0.83 -12.50 -8.77
C PHE A 80 0.61 -12.78 -8.34
N THR A 81 1.32 -13.64 -9.07
CA THR A 81 2.74 -13.90 -8.81
C THR A 81 3.59 -12.66 -9.04
N THR A 82 3.37 -11.96 -10.15
CA THR A 82 4.06 -10.71 -10.49
C THR A 82 3.76 -9.62 -9.46
N ALA A 83 2.48 -9.48 -9.08
CA ALA A 83 2.06 -8.52 -8.08
C ALA A 83 2.75 -8.76 -6.72
N ARG A 84 2.84 -10.01 -6.24
CA ARG A 84 3.57 -10.33 -5.00
C ARG A 84 5.06 -9.98 -5.07
N GLN A 85 5.72 -10.29 -6.16
CA GLN A 85 7.14 -9.94 -6.34
C GLN A 85 7.36 -8.42 -6.26
N LEU A 86 6.47 -7.63 -6.87
CA LEU A 86 6.55 -6.17 -6.83
C LEU A 86 6.21 -5.61 -5.43
N ILE A 87 5.27 -6.22 -4.71
CA ILE A 87 4.97 -5.89 -3.30
C ILE A 87 6.20 -6.15 -2.41
N ASP A 88 6.85 -7.30 -2.57
CA ASP A 88 8.05 -7.67 -1.80
C ASP A 88 9.24 -6.74 -2.12
N GLU A 89 9.41 -6.37 -3.40
CA GLU A 89 10.40 -5.38 -3.84
C GLU A 89 10.15 -4.02 -3.15
N ALA A 90 8.91 -3.53 -3.19
CA ALA A 90 8.52 -2.28 -2.56
C ALA A 90 8.76 -2.31 -1.04
N ALA A 91 8.36 -3.38 -0.35
CA ALA A 91 8.53 -3.53 1.10
C ALA A 91 10.01 -3.56 1.53
N THR A 92 10.88 -4.13 0.69
CA THR A 92 12.33 -4.17 0.93
C THR A 92 12.98 -2.80 0.74
N LYS A 93 12.47 -2.00 -0.20
CA LYS A 93 12.99 -0.65 -0.52
C LYS A 93 12.41 0.48 0.33
N LEU A 94 11.32 0.22 1.05
CA LEU A 94 10.81 1.15 2.06
C LEU A 94 11.89 1.32 3.14
N ASP A 95 12.42 2.52 3.31
CA ASP A 95 13.33 2.92 4.39
C ASP A 95 12.76 4.12 5.17
#